data_AF-A0A3M2BHF2-F1
#
_entry.id   AF-A0A3M2BHF2-F1
#
_cell.length_a   1.000
_cell.length_b   1.000
_cell.length_c   1.000
_cell.angle_alpha   90.00
_cell.angle_beta   90.00
_cell.angle_gamma   90.00
#
_symmetry.space_group_name_H-M   'P 1'
#
loop_
_entity.id
_entity.type
_entity.pdbx_description
1 polymer ?
#
loop_
_entity_poly.entity_id
_entity_poly.type
_entity_poly.pdbx_seq_one_letter_code
_entity_poly.pdbx_strand_id
1 'polypeptide(L)' 'MDWSEFFSMGGRALYVWGSYGITFAFIFMELILLINRKKKIERQIRFQHDTSET' A
#
# COMPACT_ATOMS: atom_id res chain seq x y z
N MET A 1 8.90 -25.15 17.06
CA MET A 1 7.74 -24.34 16.60
C MET A 1 8.02 -24.05 15.15
N ASP A 2 7.72 -25.04 14.31
CA ASP A 2 8.19 -25.12 12.94
C ASP A 2 7.20 -24.39 12.04
N TRP A 3 7.46 -23.09 11.84
CA TRP A 3 6.74 -22.27 10.88
C TRP A 3 6.71 -22.93 9.49
N SER A 4 7.78 -23.63 9.12
CA SER A 4 7.89 -24.40 7.88
C SER A 4 6.84 -25.51 7.76
N GLU A 5 6.40 -26.16 8.84
CA GLU A 5 5.32 -27.16 8.79
C GLU A 5 3.96 -26.50 8.54
N PHE A 6 3.72 -25.31 9.08
CA PHE A 6 2.50 -24.54 8.81
C PHE A 6 2.39 -24.10 7.35
N PHE A 7 3.50 -23.70 6.73
CA PHE A 7 3.55 -23.40 5.30
C PHE A 7 3.49 -24.66 4.43
N SER A 8 3.99 -25.80 4.94
CA SER A 8 4.11 -27.06 4.22
C SER A 8 2.98 -28.06 4.49
N MET A 9 1.88 -27.68 5.18
CA MET A 9 0.66 -28.49 5.31
C MET A 9 -0.07 -28.61 3.95
N GLY A 10 0.51 -29.39 3.03
CA GLY A 10 -0.17 -30.13 1.97
C GLY A 10 -1.09 -29.33 1.03
N GLY A 11 -0.77 -28.07 0.73
CA GLY A 11 -1.45 -27.29 -0.31
C GLY A 11 -2.51 -26.28 0.15
N ARG A 12 -2.90 -26.25 1.43
CA ARG A 12 -3.89 -25.27 1.94
C ARG A 12 -3.28 -23.95 2.42
N ALA A 13 -2.04 -23.98 2.88
CA ALA A 13 -1.35 -22.77 3.36
C ALA A 13 -1.18 -21.72 2.26
N LEU A 14 -0.98 -22.14 1.01
CA LEU A 14 -0.89 -21.25 -0.16
C LEU A 14 -2.18 -20.47 -0.42
N TYR A 15 -3.35 -21.08 -0.21
CA TYR A 15 -4.64 -20.39 -0.36
C TYR A 15 -4.86 -19.34 0.74
N VAL A 16 -4.50 -19.68 1.97
CA VAL A 16 -4.61 -18.78 3.13
C VAL A 16 -3.66 -17.59 2.94
N TRP A 17 -2.38 -17.86 2.73
CA TRP A 17 -1.38 -16.81 2.50
C TRP A 17 -1.60 -16.03 1.22
N GLY A 18 -2.12 -16.65 0.16
CA GLY A 18 -2.54 -15.95 -1.06
C GLY A 18 -3.67 -14.95 -0.78
N SER A 19 -4.70 -15.36 -0.03
CA SER A 19 -5.84 -14.49 0.31
C SER A 19 -5.43 -13.33 1.23
N TYR A 20 -4.60 -13.61 2.24
CA TYR A 20 -4.02 -12.57 3.09
C TYR A 20 -3.10 -11.64 2.29
N GLY A 21 -2.26 -12.19 1.42
CA GLY A 21 -1.37 -11.41 0.54
C GLY A 21 -2.13 -10.51 -0.42
N ILE A 22 -3.22 -10.98 -1.01
CA ILE A 22 -4.10 -10.17 -1.88
C ILE A 22 -4.74 -9.04 -1.09
N THR A 23 -5.30 -9.33 0.09
CA THR A 23 -5.91 -8.30 0.95
C THR A 23 -4.88 -7.24 1.34
N PHE A 24 -3.68 -7.67 1.73
CA PHE A 24 -2.58 -6.79 2.09
C PHE A 24 -2.11 -5.96 0.89
N ALA A 25 -2.07 -6.56 -0.31
CA ALA A 25 -1.71 -5.86 -1.55
C ALA A 25 -2.72 -4.75 -1.88
N PHE A 26 -4.02 -4.99 -1.73
CA PHE A 26 -5.04 -3.96 -1.89
C PHE A 26 -4.86 -2.80 -0.90
N ILE A 27 -4.63 -3.11 0.38
CA ILE A 27 -4.37 -2.09 1.41
C ILE A 27 -3.12 -1.27 1.06
N PHE A 28 -2.03 -1.93 0.67
CA PHE A 28 -0.78 -1.26 0.28
C PHE A 28 -0.99 -0.37 -0.95
N MET A 29 -1.71 -0.85 -1.94
CA MET A 29 -2.00 -0.09 -3.15
C MET A 29 -2.80 1.17 -2.83
N GLU A 30 -3.81 1.05 -1.98
CA GLU A 30 -4.61 2.19 -1.53
C GLU A 30 -3.78 3.18 -0.69
N LEU A 31 -2.90 2.68 0.17
CA LEU A 31 -1.97 3.50 0.95
C LEU A 31 -1.02 4.29 0.05
N ILE A 32 -0.43 3.64 -0.96
CA ILE A 32 0.47 4.30 -1.93
C ILE A 32 -0.29 5.36 -2.74
N LEU A 33 -1.51 5.04 -3.22
CA LEU A 33 -2.35 6.02 -3.91
C LEU A 33 -2.68 7.21 -3.02
N LEU A 34 -3.01 6.98 -1.76
CA LEU A 34 -3.34 8.02 -0.80
C LEU A 34 -2.14 8.94 -0.55
N ILE A 35 -0.96 8.37 -0.33
CA ILE A 35 0.29 9.12 -0.16
C ILE A 35 0.60 9.96 -1.42
N ASN A 36 0.45 9.38 -2.61
CA ASN A 36 0.67 10.08 -3.86
C ASN A 36 -0.32 11.23 -4.07
N ARG A 37 -1.58 11.08 -3.68
CA ARG A 37 -2.57 12.17 -3.71
C ARG A 37 -2.20 13.30 -2.77
N LYS A 38 -1.73 12.99 -1.55
CA LYS A 38 -1.28 14.02 -0.59
C LYS A 38 -0.12 14.84 -1.17
N LYS A 39 0.88 14.19 -1.77
CA LYS A 39 2.00 14.89 -2.45
C LYS A 39 1.52 15.80 -3.59
N LYS A 40 0.48 15.40 -4.33
CA LYS A 40 -0.06 16.21 -5.45
C LYS A 40 -0.72 17.49 -4.96
N ILE A 41 -1.40 17.45 -3.81
CA ILE A 41 -2.08 18.61 -3.22
C ILE A 41 -1.07 19.60 -2.62
N GLU A 42 -0.06 19.12 -1.90
CA GLU A 42 1.00 19.98 -1.35
C GLU A 42 1.76 20.74 -2.45
N ARG A 43 1.96 20.11 -3.62
CA ARG A 43 2.61 20.74 -4.76
C ARG A 43 1.77 21.88 -5.37
N GLN A 44 0.45 21.79 -5.30
CA GLN A 44 -0.45 22.84 -5.81
C GLN A 44 -0.52 24.05 -4.87
N ILE A 45 -0.47 23.83 -3.55
CA ILE A 45 -0.47 24.93 -2.56
C ILE A 45 0.81 25.75 -2.66
N ARG A 46 1.96 25.10 -2.90
CA ARG A 46 3.25 25.80 -3.05
C ARG A 46 3.31 26.69 -4.30
N PHE A 47 2.61 26.33 -5.37
CA PHE A 47 2.58 27.12 -6.61
C PHE A 47 1.73 28.38 -6.49
N GLN A 48 0.66 28.37 -5.68
CA GLN A 48 -0.23 29.53 -5.53
C GLN A 48 0.37 30.66 -4.69
N HIS A 49 1.27 30.37 -3.75
CA HIS A 49 1.88 31.40 -2.90
C HIS A 49 3.02 32.16 -3.61
N ASP A 50 3.58 31.62 -4.69
CA ASP A 50 4.67 32.25 -5.45
C ASP A 50 4.12 33.27 -6.47
N THR A 51 2.90 33.05 -6.98
CA THR A 51 2.30 33.92 -8.02
C THR A 51 1.55 35.14 -7.47
N SER A 52 1.48 35.33 -6.14
CA SER A 52 0.85 36.52 -5.52
C SER A 52 1.83 37.63 -5.12
N GLU A 53 3.14 37.47 -5.39
CA GLU A 53 4.18 38.45 -5.05
C GLU A 53 4.79 39.19 -6.27
N THR A 54 4.23 39.05 -7.48
CA THR A 54 4.61 39.84 -8.68
C THR A 54 3.45 40.65 -9.20
#